data_AF-A0A929HQ28-F1
#
_entry.id   AF-A0A929HQ28-F1
#
_cell.length_a   1.000
_cell.length_b   1.000
_cell.length_c   1.000
_cell.angle_alpha   90.00
_cell.angle_beta   90.00
_cell.angle_gamma   90.00
#
_symmetry.space_group_name_H-M   'P 1'
#
loop_
_entity.id
_entity.type
_entity.pdbx_description
1 polymer ?
#
loop_
_entity_poly.entity_id
_entity_poly.type
_entity_poly.pdbx_seq_one_letter_code
_entity_poly.pdbx_strand_id
1 'polypeptide(L)'
;QALKADDPISPKKFDALVEALGAESINHRTKLTCCGQGLDRVNQHDNALQLARAKLRELRDLGTDAMILCCPSCFLQFDNNQFLLEKDGEKYSIPVIYFTELLGLAMGYSAEELGLNAHRVDVTPFIKKWESITETEEEAAIIEEGLNASGIFGL
;
A
#
# COMPACT_ATOMS: atom_id res chain seq x y z
N GLN A 1 5.67 -19.47 23.16
CA GLN A 1 5.51 -19.41 21.69
C GLN A 1 6.53 -18.39 21.17
N ALA A 2 7.37 -18.75 20.19
CA ALA A 2 8.50 -17.91 19.75
C ALA A 2 8.05 -16.62 19.04
N LEU A 3 6.85 -16.63 18.44
CA LEU A 3 6.21 -15.44 17.89
C LEU A 3 4.96 -15.10 18.72
N LYS A 4 4.88 -13.86 19.20
CA LYS A 4 3.64 -13.33 19.76
C LYS A 4 2.78 -12.78 18.62
N ALA A 5 1.85 -13.59 18.12
CA ALA A 5 0.90 -13.20 17.09
C ALA A 5 0.04 -12.01 17.53
N ASP A 6 -0.56 -11.31 16.57
CA ASP A 6 -1.56 -10.29 16.86
C ASP A 6 -2.90 -10.87 17.28
N ASP A 7 -3.75 -10.02 17.86
CA ASP A 7 -5.18 -10.31 17.96
C ASP A 7 -5.78 -10.35 16.54
N PRO A 8 -6.38 -11.46 16.10
CA PRO A 8 -6.96 -11.57 14.75
C PRO A 8 -8.16 -10.64 14.52
N ILE A 9 -8.83 -10.17 15.57
CA ILE A 9 -9.99 -9.26 15.48
C ILE A 9 -9.55 -7.81 15.48
N SER A 10 -8.36 -7.51 16.02
CA SER A 10 -7.79 -6.17 16.08
C SER A 10 -6.26 -6.21 15.87
N PRO A 11 -5.76 -6.62 14.69
CA PRO A 11 -4.33 -6.65 14.41
C PRO A 11 -3.76 -5.23 14.36
N LYS A 12 -2.48 -5.08 14.70
CA LYS A 12 -1.81 -3.76 14.78
C LYS A 12 -0.41 -3.75 14.20
N LYS A 13 0.28 -4.89 14.13
CA LYS A 13 1.68 -4.97 13.72
C LYS A 13 1.88 -4.54 12.28
N PHE A 14 1.01 -4.98 11.36
CA PHE A 14 1.16 -4.64 9.95
C PHE A 14 0.91 -3.15 9.70
N ASP A 15 -0.12 -2.58 10.36
CA ASP A 15 -0.38 -1.14 10.33
C ASP A 15 0.81 -0.35 10.87
N ALA A 16 1.34 -0.74 12.04
CA ALA A 16 2.51 -0.09 12.64
C ALA A 16 3.77 -0.16 11.75
N LEU A 17 3.94 -1.24 10.98
CA LEU A 17 5.05 -1.36 10.04
C LEU A 17 4.90 -0.40 8.85
N VAL A 18 3.68 -0.26 8.32
CA VAL A 18 3.39 0.68 7.23
C VAL A 18 3.52 2.13 7.71
N GLU A 19 3.02 2.42 8.91
CA GLU A 19 3.11 3.74 9.56
C GLU A 19 4.54 4.13 9.88
N ALA A 20 5.38 3.18 10.30
CA ALA A 20 6.80 3.43 10.54
C ALA A 20 7.59 3.79 9.27
N LEU A 21 7.05 3.52 8.08
CA LEU A 21 7.64 3.90 6.81
C LEU A 21 7.11 5.26 6.30
N GLY A 22 6.26 5.96 7.06
CA GLY A 22 5.74 7.28 6.69
C GLY A 22 4.39 7.28 5.96
N ALA A 23 3.75 6.11 5.80
CA ALA A 23 2.40 6.02 5.23
C ALA A 23 1.31 6.03 6.31
N GLU A 24 0.11 6.51 5.99
CA GLU A 24 -1.03 6.44 6.93
C GLU A 24 -1.90 5.19 6.67
N SER A 25 -2.09 4.34 7.68
CA SER A 25 -3.01 3.19 7.58
C SER A 25 -4.44 3.59 7.93
N ILE A 26 -5.26 3.81 6.92
CA ILE A 26 -6.67 4.16 7.15
C ILE A 26 -7.48 2.97 7.69
N ASN A 27 -8.47 3.27 8.53
CA ASN A 27 -9.44 2.27 8.98
C ASN A 27 -10.68 2.27 8.06
N HIS A 28 -11.14 1.08 7.66
CA HIS A 28 -12.27 0.92 6.73
C HIS A 28 -13.01 -0.39 6.99
N ARG A 29 -14.26 -0.52 6.53
CA ARG A 29 -15.14 -1.63 6.92
C ARG A 29 -14.64 -2.98 6.41
N THR A 30 -14.05 -3.00 5.22
CA THR A 30 -13.52 -4.22 4.60
C THR A 30 -12.07 -4.52 5.01
N LYS A 31 -11.49 -3.83 6.01
CA LYS A 31 -10.06 -3.99 6.38
C LYS A 31 -9.68 -5.44 6.66
N LEU A 32 -10.47 -6.12 7.49
CA LEU A 32 -10.23 -7.51 7.88
C LEU A 32 -10.89 -8.55 6.96
N THR A 33 -11.57 -8.14 5.88
CA THR A 33 -12.19 -9.10 4.96
C THR A 33 -11.15 -9.72 4.04
N CYS A 34 -11.32 -11.02 3.77
CA CYS A 34 -10.47 -11.78 2.83
C CYS A 34 -10.48 -11.14 1.43
N CYS A 35 -9.35 -11.25 0.71
CA CYS A 35 -9.23 -10.81 -0.69
C CYS A 35 -10.00 -11.70 -1.68
N GLY A 36 -10.34 -12.93 -1.28
CA GLY A 36 -11.05 -13.91 -2.11
C GLY A 36 -10.16 -14.84 -2.92
N GLN A 37 -8.83 -14.65 -2.97
CA GLN A 37 -7.95 -15.46 -3.82
C GLN A 37 -8.08 -16.97 -3.58
N GLY A 38 -8.27 -17.40 -2.33
CA GLY A 38 -8.45 -18.83 -2.00
C GLY A 38 -9.65 -19.48 -2.69
N LEU A 39 -10.70 -18.71 -3.00
CA LEU A 39 -11.88 -19.20 -3.72
C LEU A 39 -11.59 -19.48 -5.20
N ASP A 40 -10.67 -18.71 -5.79
CA ASP A 40 -10.21 -18.91 -7.16
C ASP A 40 -9.54 -20.29 -7.32
N ARG A 41 -8.84 -20.76 -6.28
CA ARG A 41 -8.19 -22.09 -6.24
C ARG A 41 -9.15 -23.26 -6.22
N VAL A 42 -10.44 -23.02 -5.94
CA VAL A 42 -11.49 -24.04 -5.90
C VAL A 42 -12.58 -23.79 -6.95
N ASN A 43 -12.21 -23.15 -8.06
CA ASN A 43 -13.09 -22.84 -9.19
C ASN A 43 -14.29 -21.94 -8.83
N GLN A 44 -14.14 -21.08 -7.81
CA GLN A 44 -15.14 -20.09 -7.42
C GLN A 44 -14.68 -18.66 -7.76
N HIS A 45 -14.28 -18.47 -9.02
CA HIS A 45 -13.72 -17.20 -9.52
C HIS A 45 -14.67 -16.01 -9.30
N ASP A 46 -15.97 -16.18 -9.61
CA ASP A 46 -16.95 -15.10 -9.43
C ASP A 46 -17.10 -14.67 -7.96
N ASN A 47 -17.04 -15.62 -7.03
CA ASN A 47 -17.07 -15.32 -5.60
C ASN A 47 -15.78 -14.61 -5.15
N ALA A 48 -14.63 -15.03 -5.69
CA ALA A 48 -13.34 -14.37 -5.44
C ALA A 48 -13.38 -12.90 -5.90
N LEU A 49 -13.90 -12.65 -7.11
CA LEU A 49 -14.06 -11.31 -7.65
C LEU A 49 -15.08 -10.47 -6.89
N GLN A 50 -16.18 -11.05 -6.41
CA GLN A 50 -17.14 -10.32 -5.58
C GLN A 50 -16.50 -9.77 -4.30
N LEU A 51 -15.66 -10.56 -3.63
CA LEU A 51 -14.91 -10.10 -2.45
C LEU A 51 -13.90 -9.00 -2.80
N ALA A 52 -13.16 -9.16 -3.91
CA ALA A 52 -12.22 -8.15 -4.37
C ALA A 52 -12.94 -6.83 -4.72
N ARG A 53 -14.04 -6.89 -5.47
CA ARG A 53 -14.89 -5.72 -5.82
C ARG A 53 -15.38 -4.98 -4.59
N ALA A 54 -15.84 -5.70 -3.56
CA ALA A 54 -16.33 -5.07 -2.34
C ALA A 54 -15.24 -4.20 -1.66
N LYS A 55 -14.00 -4.71 -1.61
CA LYS A 55 -12.86 -3.96 -1.06
C LYS A 55 -12.44 -2.81 -1.99
N LEU A 56 -12.29 -3.06 -3.28
CA LEU A 56 -11.88 -2.07 -4.27
C LEU A 56 -12.86 -0.90 -4.38
N ARG A 57 -14.18 -1.16 -4.32
CA ARG A 57 -15.22 -0.12 -4.31
C ARG A 57 -15.07 0.79 -3.10
N GLU A 58 -14.96 0.21 -1.90
CA GLU A 58 -14.80 1.00 -0.68
C GLU A 58 -13.52 1.83 -0.71
N LEU A 59 -12.38 1.24 -1.08
CA LEU A 59 -11.09 1.95 -1.11
C LEU A 59 -11.08 3.08 -2.14
N ARG A 60 -11.69 2.88 -3.32
CA ARG A 60 -11.89 3.94 -4.30
C ARG A 60 -12.76 5.07 -3.74
N ASP A 61 -13.88 4.73 -3.10
CA ASP A 61 -14.81 5.73 -2.55
C ASP A 61 -14.20 6.52 -1.38
N LEU A 62 -13.22 5.93 -0.67
CA LEU A 62 -12.40 6.60 0.34
C LEU A 62 -11.25 7.44 -0.24
N GLY A 63 -10.97 7.32 -1.54
CA GLY A 63 -9.88 8.06 -2.19
C GLY A 63 -8.49 7.63 -1.75
N THR A 64 -8.28 6.33 -1.50
CA THR A 64 -6.96 5.81 -1.07
C THR A 64 -5.91 5.94 -2.16
N ASP A 65 -4.69 6.33 -1.77
CA ASP A 65 -3.57 6.46 -2.69
C ASP A 65 -3.01 5.13 -3.18
N ALA A 66 -3.00 4.11 -2.31
CA ALA A 66 -2.52 2.78 -2.62
C ALA A 66 -3.05 1.73 -1.63
N MET A 67 -2.94 0.46 -2.02
CA MET A 67 -3.16 -0.69 -1.17
C MET A 67 -1.82 -1.38 -0.87
N ILE A 68 -1.43 -1.42 0.41
CA ILE A 68 -0.20 -2.10 0.83
C ILE A 68 -0.50 -3.54 1.24
N LEU A 69 0.21 -4.52 0.67
CA LEU A 69 -0.03 -5.94 0.89
C LEU A 69 1.24 -6.71 1.26
N CYS A 70 1.11 -7.73 2.12
CA CYS A 70 2.20 -8.62 2.50
C CYS A 70 2.01 -10.08 2.05
N CYS A 71 0.99 -10.34 1.22
CA CYS A 71 0.65 -11.69 0.75
C CYS A 71 0.69 -11.71 -0.79
N PRO A 72 1.54 -12.56 -1.41
CA PRO A 72 1.66 -12.61 -2.88
C PRO A 72 0.35 -12.99 -3.56
N SER A 73 -0.47 -13.83 -2.91
CA SER A 73 -1.79 -14.20 -3.43
C SER A 73 -2.76 -13.01 -3.40
N CYS A 74 -2.76 -12.21 -2.34
CA CYS A 74 -3.55 -10.97 -2.31
C CYS A 74 -3.07 -9.98 -3.38
N PHE A 75 -1.75 -9.86 -3.57
CA PHE A 75 -1.19 -9.00 -4.61
C PHE A 75 -1.74 -9.37 -5.99
N LEU A 76 -1.61 -10.63 -6.40
CA LEU A 76 -2.15 -11.12 -7.68
C LEU A 76 -3.67 -10.93 -7.78
N GLN A 77 -4.38 -11.08 -6.66
CA GLN A 77 -5.83 -10.93 -6.62
C GLN A 77 -6.28 -9.49 -6.90
N PHE A 78 -5.52 -8.48 -6.48
CA PHE A 78 -5.90 -7.08 -6.69
C PHE A 78 -5.24 -6.48 -7.93
N ASP A 79 -3.96 -6.74 -8.18
CA ASP A 79 -3.23 -6.17 -9.31
C ASP A 79 -3.76 -6.72 -10.66
N ASN A 80 -3.74 -8.05 -10.84
CA ASN A 80 -4.20 -8.64 -12.10
C ASN A 80 -5.71 -8.46 -12.32
N ASN A 81 -6.54 -8.64 -11.29
CA ASN A 81 -7.99 -8.59 -11.50
C ASN A 81 -8.49 -7.17 -11.69
N GLN A 82 -7.85 -6.12 -11.13
CA GLN A 82 -8.21 -4.75 -11.49
C GLN A 82 -8.02 -4.52 -12.98
N PHE A 83 -6.91 -4.98 -13.55
CA PHE A 83 -6.65 -4.90 -14.98
C PHE A 83 -7.68 -5.67 -15.83
N LEU A 84 -8.14 -6.83 -15.36
CA LEU A 84 -9.21 -7.59 -16.04
C LEU A 84 -10.57 -6.90 -15.91
N LEU A 85 -10.93 -6.44 -14.71
CA LEU A 85 -12.18 -5.75 -14.42
C LEU A 85 -12.30 -4.43 -15.20
N GLU A 86 -11.19 -3.73 -15.44
CA GLU A 86 -11.18 -2.52 -16.27
C GLU A 86 -11.62 -2.82 -17.71
N LYS A 87 -11.29 -4.00 -18.25
CA LYS A 87 -11.76 -4.44 -19.58
C LYS A 87 -13.27 -4.70 -19.61
N ASP A 88 -13.85 -5.05 -18.47
CA ASP A 88 -15.30 -5.25 -18.29
C ASP A 88 -16.02 -3.94 -17.92
N GLY A 89 -15.32 -2.80 -17.93
CA GLY A 89 -15.87 -1.47 -17.63
C GLY A 89 -15.87 -1.09 -16.15
N GLU A 90 -15.29 -1.92 -15.27
CA GLU A 90 -15.13 -1.63 -13.84
C GLU A 90 -13.73 -1.08 -13.55
N LYS A 91 -13.58 0.25 -13.62
CA LYS A 91 -12.31 0.92 -13.35
C LYS A 91 -12.18 1.34 -11.87
N TYR A 92 -11.13 0.83 -11.22
CA TYR A 92 -10.76 1.18 -9.84
C TYR A 92 -9.44 1.96 -9.80
N SER A 93 -8.43 1.51 -10.55
CA SER A 93 -7.12 2.15 -10.67
C SER A 93 -6.45 2.45 -9.34
N ILE A 94 -6.57 1.52 -8.38
CA ILE A 94 -5.92 1.63 -7.08
C ILE A 94 -4.55 0.97 -7.17
N PRO A 95 -3.44 1.73 -7.03
CA PRO A 95 -2.09 1.18 -6.97
C PRO A 95 -1.99 0.08 -5.91
N VAL A 96 -1.38 -1.05 -6.26
CA VAL A 96 -1.16 -2.17 -5.34
C VAL A 96 0.33 -2.24 -5.07
N ILE A 97 0.76 -1.99 -3.84
CA ILE A 97 2.18 -1.98 -3.48
C ILE A 97 2.44 -3.14 -2.52
N TYR A 98 3.45 -3.94 -2.81
CA TYR A 98 3.89 -4.99 -1.91
C TYR A 98 4.74 -4.38 -0.78
N PHE A 99 4.61 -4.88 0.44
CA PHE A 99 5.26 -4.27 1.60
C PHE A 99 6.78 -4.13 1.44
N THR A 100 7.45 -5.09 0.80
CA THR A 100 8.90 -4.99 0.56
C THR A 100 9.26 -3.94 -0.49
N GLU A 101 8.36 -3.61 -1.40
CA GLU A 101 8.54 -2.50 -2.35
C GLU A 101 8.44 -1.18 -1.60
N LEU A 102 7.44 -1.02 -0.73
CA LEU A 102 7.32 0.17 0.14
C LEU A 102 8.56 0.33 1.03
N LEU A 103 9.03 -0.78 1.63
CA LEU A 103 10.26 -0.78 2.41
C LEU A 103 11.47 -0.37 1.56
N GLY A 104 11.56 -0.86 0.32
CA GLY A 104 12.61 -0.47 -0.62
C GLY A 104 12.59 1.02 -0.92
N LEU A 105 11.39 1.58 -1.19
CA LEU A 105 11.23 3.02 -1.41
C LEU A 105 11.69 3.83 -0.19
N ALA A 106 11.32 3.40 1.02
CA ALA A 106 11.76 4.04 2.27
C ALA A 106 13.26 3.88 2.54
N MET A 107 13.91 2.87 1.94
CA MET A 107 15.37 2.69 1.99
C MET A 107 16.11 3.48 0.90
N GLY A 108 15.40 4.26 0.07
CA GLY A 108 15.98 5.08 -1.00
C GLY A 108 16.20 4.35 -2.32
N TYR A 109 15.64 3.16 -2.52
CA TYR A 109 15.65 2.50 -3.83
C TYR A 109 14.64 3.17 -4.77
N SER A 110 15.01 3.29 -6.04
CA SER A 110 14.11 3.83 -7.07
C SER A 110 13.00 2.86 -7.44
N ALA A 111 11.89 3.39 -7.97
CA ALA A 111 10.79 2.57 -8.48
C ALA A 111 11.22 1.60 -9.60
N GLU A 112 12.23 1.98 -10.39
CA GLU A 112 12.80 1.13 -11.43
C GLU A 112 13.57 -0.06 -10.85
N GLU A 113 14.44 0.16 -9.86
CA GLU A 113 15.21 -0.91 -9.19
C GLU A 113 14.30 -1.95 -8.52
N LEU A 114 13.16 -1.48 -7.99
CA LEU A 114 12.16 -2.31 -7.34
C LEU A 114 11.20 -2.99 -8.33
N GLY A 115 11.26 -2.67 -9.63
CA GLY A 115 10.46 -3.30 -10.67
C GLY A 115 8.97 -2.90 -10.65
N LEU A 116 8.64 -1.71 -10.15
CA LEU A 116 7.24 -1.25 -10.05
C LEU A 116 6.55 -1.07 -11.41
N ASN A 117 7.34 -0.93 -12.47
CA ASN A 117 6.86 -0.93 -13.86
C ASN A 117 6.27 -2.27 -14.32
N ALA A 118 6.50 -3.36 -13.59
CA ALA A 118 5.96 -4.69 -13.91
C ALA A 118 4.53 -4.92 -13.40
N HIS A 119 4.00 -4.00 -12.59
CA HIS A 119 2.64 -4.05 -12.06
C HIS A 119 1.60 -3.95 -13.19
N ARG A 120 0.44 -4.60 -13.03
CA ARG A 120 -0.65 -4.52 -14.01
C ARG A 120 -1.45 -3.23 -13.87
N VAL A 121 -1.55 -2.71 -12.65
CA VAL A 121 -2.14 -1.41 -12.36
C VAL A 121 -1.05 -0.35 -12.35
N ASP A 122 -1.34 0.81 -12.92
CA ASP A 122 -0.40 1.93 -12.93
C ASP A 122 -0.16 2.45 -11.50
N VAL A 123 1.08 2.33 -11.03
CA VAL A 123 1.53 2.80 -9.71
C VAL A 123 2.18 4.18 -9.76
N THR A 124 2.35 4.76 -10.95
CA THR A 124 2.94 6.10 -11.14
C THR A 124 2.27 7.19 -10.28
N PRO A 125 0.93 7.22 -10.09
CA PRO A 125 0.30 8.21 -9.23
C PRO A 125 0.77 8.13 -7.77
N PHE A 126 0.94 6.91 -7.25
CA PHE A 126 1.45 6.68 -5.90
C PHE A 126 2.91 7.12 -5.78
N ILE A 127 3.75 6.77 -6.76
CA ILE A 127 5.18 7.11 -6.74
C ILE A 127 5.42 8.61 -6.78
N LYS A 128 4.72 9.34 -7.64
CA LYS A 128 4.79 10.80 -7.65
C LYS A 128 4.40 11.42 -6.31
N LYS A 129 3.36 10.88 -5.67
CA LYS A 129 2.93 11.33 -4.35
C LYS A 129 4.01 11.02 -3.30
N TRP A 130 4.56 9.82 -3.30
CA TRP A 130 5.63 9.39 -2.41
C TRP A 130 6.85 10.31 -2.50
N GLU A 131 7.36 10.53 -3.72
CA GLU A 131 8.52 11.39 -4.00
C GLU A 131 8.31 12.82 -3.49
N SER A 132 7.12 13.39 -3.70
CA SER A 132 6.80 14.74 -3.21
C SER A 132 6.76 14.87 -1.68
N ILE A 133 6.51 13.77 -0.95
CA ILE A 133 6.54 13.78 0.52
C ILE A 133 7.99 13.67 1.00
N THR A 134 8.78 12.78 0.40
CA THR A 134 10.18 12.58 0.79
C THR A 134 11.03 13.82 0.53
N GLU A 135 10.82 14.54 -0.57
CA GLU A 135 11.51 15.81 -0.84
C GLU A 135 11.21 16.85 0.26
N THR A 136 9.96 16.94 0.73
CA THR A 136 9.60 17.87 1.81
C THR A 136 10.18 17.48 3.17
N GLU A 137 10.33 16.18 3.45
CA GLU A 137 10.96 15.71 4.68
C GLU A 137 12.47 15.89 4.66
N GLU A 138 13.14 15.66 3.53
CA GLU A 138 14.56 15.97 3.36
C GLU A 138 14.81 17.47 3.49
N GLU A 139 14.00 18.32 2.84
CA GLU A 139 14.08 19.77 2.98
C GLU A 139 13.83 20.22 4.43
N ALA A 140 12.83 19.66 5.11
CA ALA A 140 12.56 19.95 6.52
C ALA A 140 13.71 19.51 7.43
N ALA A 141 14.29 18.33 7.21
CA ALA A 141 15.44 17.82 7.95
C ALA A 141 16.69 18.70 7.73
N ILE A 142 16.94 19.14 6.49
CA ILE A 142 18.04 20.07 6.17
C ILE A 142 17.84 21.42 6.85
N ILE A 143 16.60 21.93 6.89
CA ILE A 143 16.27 23.19 7.58
C ILE A 143 16.46 23.03 9.10
N GLU A 144 16.01 21.93 9.71
CA GLU A 144 16.22 21.66 11.13
C GLU A 144 17.69 21.52 11.49
N GLU A 145 18.48 20.79 10.69
CA GLU A 145 19.93 20.69 10.86
C GLU A 145 20.60 22.06 10.69
N GLY A 146 20.17 22.86 9.70
CA GLY A 146 20.65 24.22 9.46
C GLY A 146 20.33 25.19 10.60
N LEU A 147 19.13 25.11 11.18
CA LEU A 147 18.71 25.91 12.34
C LEU A 147 19.44 25.51 13.63
N ASN A 148 19.71 24.22 13.81
CA ASN A 148 20.51 23.69 14.93
C ASN A 148 21.99 24.07 14.79
N ALA A 149 22.56 24.01 13.58
CA ALA A 149 23.94 24.39 13.31
C ALA A 149 24.19 25.90 13.41
N SER A 150 23.18 26.74 13.16
CA SER A 150 23.25 28.20 13.28
C SER A 150 22.94 28.73 14.69
N GLY A 151 22.63 27.85 15.65
CA GLY A 151 22.38 28.20 17.05
C GLY A 151 21.07 28.92 17.31
N ILE A 152 20.10 28.84 16.38
CA ILE A 152 18.82 29.55 16.47
C ILE A 152 17.83 28.82 17.41
N PHE A 153 17.97 27.51 17.58
CA PHE A 153 17.24 26.69 18.57
C PHE A 153 18.20 26.13 19.63
N GLY A 154 18.84 27.01 20.40
CA GLY A 154 19.53 26.64 21.63
C GLY A 154 18.63 26.83 22.85
N LEU A 155 18.00 25.75 23.31
CA LEU A 155 17.60 25.53 24.71
C LEU A 155 17.93 24.09 25.10
#